data_AF-A0A927JID2-F1
#
_entry.id   AF-A0A927JID2-F1
#
_cell.length_a   1.000
_cell.length_b   1.000
_cell.length_c   1.000
_cell.angle_alpha   90.00
_cell.angle_beta   90.00
_cell.angle_gamma   90.00
#
_symmetry.space_group_name_H-M   'P 1'
#
loop_
_entity.id
_entity.type
_entity.pdbx_description
1 polymer ?
#
loop_
_entity_poly.entity_id
_entity_poly.type
_entity_poly.pdbx_seq_one_letter_code
_entity_poly.pdbx_strand_id
1 'polypeptide(L)'
;MNGTQPTEQNDQIQIAIIDETYGVIEEDADWKIAREELRRTLEAEHGLPFEDGDIGPGASLPAFITFLSGTAPVPLWTMSAALFFLGKPIMENLTAWRDVASKLRAFLKRPVALNRHGAAIIAVEAVFDQMGGLPREVRLLSYGTRHVDDDEEIVDTGIAGATPTLFLGFIRHVFRIEADGVTFAVEVDGRIATTKRIDLEGIPSS
;
A
#
# COMPACT_ATOMS: atom_id res chain seq x y z
N MET A 1 13.62 21.11 -5.52
CA MET A 1 14.40 20.02 -6.18
C MET A 1 13.61 19.57 -7.39
N ASN A 2 14.20 19.55 -8.59
CA ASN A 2 13.60 18.91 -9.77
C ASN A 2 14.12 17.46 -9.84
N GLY A 3 13.62 16.62 -8.92
CA GLY A 3 13.79 15.18 -9.02
C GLY A 3 12.66 14.63 -9.89
N THR A 4 13.00 13.90 -10.95
CA THR A 4 12.01 13.10 -11.68
C THR A 4 11.43 12.09 -10.69
N GLN A 5 10.14 12.19 -10.39
CA GLN A 5 9.51 11.20 -9.52
C GLN A 5 9.52 9.84 -10.21
N PRO A 6 9.83 8.75 -9.49
CA PRO A 6 9.65 7.41 -10.03
C PRO A 6 8.20 7.23 -10.44
N THR A 7 7.99 6.88 -11.71
CA THR A 7 6.66 6.52 -12.21
C THR A 7 6.39 5.06 -11.83
N GLU A 8 5.32 4.85 -11.05
CA GLU A 8 4.86 3.51 -10.69
C GLU A 8 4.65 2.66 -11.95
N GLN A 9 5.24 1.47 -11.98
CA GLN A 9 4.89 0.43 -12.96
C GLN A 9 3.77 -0.45 -12.39
N ASN A 10 2.83 -0.84 -13.25
CA ASN A 10 1.62 -1.57 -12.86
C ASN A 10 1.88 -2.93 -12.18
N ASP A 11 3.10 -3.44 -12.23
CA ASP A 11 3.53 -4.75 -11.72
C ASP A 11 4.46 -4.66 -10.50
N GLN A 12 4.65 -3.46 -9.93
CA GLN A 12 5.57 -3.25 -8.82
C GLN A 12 4.84 -2.86 -7.53
N ILE A 13 5.35 -3.34 -6.40
CA ILE A 13 4.97 -2.81 -5.09
C ILE A 13 5.99 -1.74 -4.73
N GLN A 14 5.55 -0.48 -4.80
CA GLN A 14 6.33 0.67 -4.39
C GLN A 14 6.13 0.91 -2.89
N ILE A 15 7.23 1.16 -2.19
CA ILE A 15 7.27 1.50 -0.78
C ILE A 15 8.01 2.83 -0.68
N ALA A 16 7.38 3.83 -0.07
CA ALA A 16 8.01 5.12 0.23
C ALA A 16 8.12 5.28 1.74
N ILE A 17 9.34 5.24 2.28
CA ILE A 17 9.61 5.52 3.69
C ILE A 17 9.77 7.03 3.85
N ILE A 18 8.95 7.65 4.70
CA ILE A 18 9.01 9.10 4.94
C ILE A 18 10.36 9.44 5.57
N ASP A 19 11.01 10.50 5.09
CA ASP A 19 12.27 10.97 5.67
C ASP A 19 12.04 11.68 7.01
N GLU A 20 12.29 10.95 8.09
CA GLU A 20 12.16 11.44 9.46
C GLU A 20 13.21 12.49 9.84
N THR A 21 14.24 12.72 9.01
CA THR A 21 15.23 13.80 9.22
C THR A 21 14.74 15.16 8.71
N TYR A 22 13.76 15.16 7.80
CA TYR A 22 13.24 16.36 7.18
C TYR A 22 12.46 17.22 8.16
N GLY A 23 12.78 18.52 8.22
CA GLY A 23 12.14 19.48 9.12
C GLY A 23 12.53 19.33 10.60
N VAL A 24 13.39 18.37 10.95
CA VAL A 24 13.91 18.15 12.30
C VAL A 24 15.30 18.75 12.48
N ILE A 25 16.14 18.69 11.44
CA ILE A 25 17.50 19.23 11.44
C ILE A 25 17.49 20.55 10.68
N GLU A 26 17.75 21.66 11.39
CA GLU A 26 17.70 23.03 10.82
C GLU A 26 18.91 23.37 9.94
N GLU A 27 20.07 22.75 10.20
CA GLU A 27 21.28 22.99 9.42
C GLU A 27 21.34 22.10 8.17
N ASP A 28 21.31 22.72 6.99
CA ASP A 28 21.31 22.05 5.68
C ASP A 28 22.44 21.02 5.49
N ALA A 29 23.62 21.29 6.03
CA ALA A 29 24.78 20.40 5.91
C ALA A 29 24.59 19.13 6.75
N ASP A 30 24.11 19.29 7.99
CA ASP A 30 23.87 18.20 8.93
C ASP A 30 22.68 17.36 8.49
N TRP A 31 21.63 17.99 7.96
CA TRP A 31 20.47 17.29 7.41
C TRP A 31 20.87 16.36 6.27
N LYS A 32 21.69 16.81 5.33
CA LYS A 32 22.14 15.97 4.21
C LYS A 32 22.97 14.76 4.66
N ILE A 33 23.82 14.94 5.67
CA ILE A 33 24.61 13.84 6.24
C ILE A 33 23.67 12.84 6.92
N ALA A 34 22.78 13.30 7.79
CA ALA A 34 21.83 12.45 8.50
C ALA A 34 20.89 11.71 7.55
N ARG A 35 20.40 12.38 6.50
CA ARG A 35 19.55 11.78 5.46
C ARG A 35 20.29 10.65 4.74
N GLU A 36 21.55 10.85 4.37
CA GLU A 36 22.36 9.82 3.70
C GLU A 36 22.70 8.65 4.63
N GLU A 37 22.95 8.90 5.91
CA GLU A 37 23.14 7.85 6.91
C GLU A 37 21.86 7.01 7.11
N LEU A 38 20.70 7.66 7.14
CA LEU A 38 19.41 6.99 7.19
C LEU A 38 19.19 6.13 5.95
N ARG A 39 19.43 6.66 4.75
CA ARG A 39 19.33 5.90 3.49
C ARG A 39 20.17 4.63 3.53
N ARG A 40 21.45 4.74 3.91
CA ARG A 40 22.36 3.58 4.02
C ARG A 40 21.89 2.56 5.06
N THR A 41 21.33 3.03 6.17
CA THR A 41 20.76 2.16 7.20
C THR A 41 19.57 1.37 6.67
N LEU A 42 18.68 2.02 5.92
CA LEU A 42 17.53 1.38 5.27
C LEU A 42 17.98 0.34 4.23
N GLU A 43 18.98 0.66 3.41
CA GLU A 43 19.56 -0.28 2.43
C GLU A 43 20.17 -1.50 3.11
N ALA A 44 20.87 -1.30 4.23
CA ALA A 44 21.45 -2.39 5.01
C ALA A 44 20.38 -3.24 5.72
N GLU A 45 19.31 -2.63 6.24
CA GLU A 45 18.22 -3.35 6.93
C GLU A 45 17.40 -4.21 5.95
N HIS A 46 17.10 -3.68 4.77
CA HIS A 46 16.18 -4.32 3.83
C HIS A 46 16.87 -5.06 2.69
N GLY A 47 18.17 -4.82 2.47
CA GLY A 47 18.93 -5.41 1.37
C GLY A 47 18.45 -4.96 -0.02
N LEU A 48 17.83 -3.77 -0.09
CA LEU A 48 17.28 -3.19 -1.31
C LEU A 48 17.84 -1.78 -1.48
N PRO A 49 18.08 -1.32 -2.73
CA PRO A 49 18.44 0.07 -2.98
C PRO A 49 17.25 0.99 -2.70
N PHE A 50 17.56 2.21 -2.28
CA PHE A 50 16.58 3.28 -2.09
C PHE A 50 16.93 4.51 -2.94
N GLU A 51 15.92 5.05 -3.61
CA GLU A 51 16.00 6.29 -4.38
C GLU A 51 15.33 7.44 -3.63
N ASP A 52 15.82 8.66 -3.84
CA ASP A 52 15.14 9.86 -3.31
C ASP A 52 13.82 10.10 -4.04
N GLY A 53 12.78 10.44 -3.29
CA GLY A 53 11.49 10.79 -3.83
C GLY A 53 10.74 11.81 -2.99
N ASP A 54 9.60 12.24 -3.51
CA ASP A 54 8.66 13.12 -2.81
C ASP A 54 7.25 12.54 -2.97
N ILE A 55 6.50 12.47 -1.88
CA ILE A 55 5.14 11.90 -1.84
C ILE A 55 4.11 12.93 -1.35
N GLY A 56 4.43 14.22 -1.44
CA GLY A 56 3.57 15.31 -1.00
C GLY A 56 3.35 16.39 -2.05
N PRO A 57 2.11 16.60 -2.54
CA PRO A 57 1.83 17.69 -3.45
C PRO A 57 1.90 19.03 -2.69
N GLY A 58 2.75 19.93 -3.14
CA GLY A 58 2.82 21.31 -2.63
C GLY A 58 3.68 21.50 -1.37
N ALA A 59 3.49 20.70 -0.31
CA ALA A 59 4.24 20.86 0.94
C ALA A 59 5.64 20.20 0.94
N SER A 60 5.98 19.43 -0.10
CA SER A 60 7.15 18.54 -0.17
C SER A 60 7.21 17.59 1.02
N LEU A 61 7.01 16.30 0.75
CA LEU A 61 7.19 15.26 1.76
C LEU A 61 8.27 14.31 1.27
N PRO A 62 9.56 14.61 1.56
CA PRO A 62 10.67 13.78 1.12
C PRO A 62 10.55 12.37 1.66
N ALA A 63 10.89 11.41 0.81
CA ALA A 63 10.84 9.99 1.12
C ALA A 63 12.02 9.26 0.48
N PHE A 64 12.25 8.04 0.95
CA PHE A 64 13.11 7.05 0.32
C PHE A 64 12.22 6.00 -0.34
N ILE A 65 12.30 5.89 -1.65
CA ILE A 65 11.47 4.99 -2.47
C ILE A 65 12.25 3.72 -2.78
N THR A 66 11.63 2.58 -2.57
CA THR A 66 12.12 1.28 -3.04
C THR A 66 10.98 0.47 -3.64
N PHE A 67 11.34 -0.64 -4.29
CA PHE A 67 10.40 -1.50 -4.99
C PHE A 67 10.62 -2.96 -4.58
N LEU A 68 9.55 -3.64 -4.20
CA LEU A 68 9.56 -5.10 -4.10
C LEU A 68 9.28 -5.70 -5.48
N SER A 69 10.35 -6.09 -6.16
CA SER A 69 10.27 -6.91 -7.38
C SER A 69 10.28 -8.39 -7.01
N GLY A 70 9.39 -9.19 -7.59
CA GLY A 70 9.42 -10.63 -7.36
C GLY A 70 10.68 -11.27 -7.94
N THR A 71 11.24 -12.28 -7.27
CA THR A 71 12.43 -13.03 -7.73
C THR A 71 12.15 -14.03 -8.84
N ALA A 72 10.91 -14.08 -9.35
CA ALA A 72 10.46 -15.02 -10.37
C ALA A 72 10.29 -14.30 -11.72
N PRO A 73 10.51 -14.99 -12.87
CA PRO A 73 10.46 -14.38 -14.21
C PRO A 73 9.11 -13.70 -14.54
N VAL A 74 8.04 -14.13 -13.87
CA VAL A 74 6.77 -13.39 -13.73
C VAL A 74 6.24 -13.72 -12.33
N PRO A 75 6.13 -12.77 -11.40
CA PRO A 75 5.62 -13.09 -10.07
C PRO A 75 4.13 -13.44 -10.18
N LEU A 76 3.72 -14.67 -9.89
CA LEU A 76 2.31 -15.11 -10.01
C LEU A 76 1.31 -14.19 -9.26
N TRP A 77 1.78 -13.46 -8.26
CA TRP A 77 1.00 -12.46 -7.55
C TRP A 77 0.60 -11.25 -8.42
N THR A 78 1.37 -10.88 -9.46
CA THR A 78 1.02 -9.76 -10.36
C THR A 78 -0.21 -10.09 -11.20
N MET A 79 -0.36 -11.35 -11.64
CA MET A 79 -1.57 -11.82 -12.30
C MET A 79 -2.76 -11.86 -11.34
N SER A 80 -2.56 -12.33 -10.10
CA SER A 80 -3.61 -12.30 -9.07
C SER A 80 -4.02 -10.87 -8.72
N ALA A 81 -3.09 -9.92 -8.64
CA ALA A 81 -3.39 -8.51 -8.40
C ALA A 81 -4.17 -7.88 -9.57
N ALA A 82 -3.81 -8.21 -10.82
CA ALA A 82 -4.59 -7.77 -11.97
C ALA A 82 -6.04 -8.30 -11.93
N LEU A 83 -6.23 -9.59 -11.59
CA LEU A 83 -7.55 -10.19 -11.42
C LEU A 83 -8.33 -9.55 -10.25
N PHE A 84 -7.63 -9.23 -9.15
CA PHE A 84 -8.19 -8.54 -7.99
C PHE A 84 -8.83 -7.21 -8.42
N PHE A 85 -8.09 -6.37 -9.14
CA PHE A 85 -8.57 -5.07 -9.61
C PHE A 85 -9.56 -5.14 -10.78
N LEU A 86 -9.79 -6.34 -11.35
CA LEU A 86 -10.92 -6.59 -12.25
C LEU A 86 -12.18 -7.05 -11.51
N GLY A 87 -12.15 -7.13 -10.17
CA GLY A 87 -13.25 -7.64 -9.36
C GLY A 87 -13.50 -9.13 -9.56
N LYS A 88 -12.53 -9.89 -10.10
CA LYS A 88 -12.65 -11.34 -10.29
C LYS A 88 -12.25 -12.07 -9.01
N PRO A 89 -12.92 -13.20 -8.68
CA PRO A 89 -12.55 -14.01 -7.54
C PRO A 89 -11.16 -14.63 -7.76
N ILE A 90 -10.35 -14.61 -6.69
CA ILE A 90 -9.03 -15.22 -6.62
C ILE A 90 -9.15 -16.43 -5.71
N MET A 91 -8.90 -17.61 -6.27
CA MET A 91 -8.95 -18.90 -5.55
C MET A 91 -7.56 -19.54 -5.39
N GLU A 92 -6.57 -19.02 -6.11
CA GLU A 92 -5.23 -19.59 -6.19
C GLU A 92 -4.19 -18.62 -5.62
N ASN A 93 -3.06 -19.15 -5.17
CA ASN A 93 -1.90 -18.39 -4.69
C ASN A 93 -2.18 -17.43 -3.52
N LEU A 94 -3.24 -17.64 -2.72
CA LEU A 94 -3.54 -16.83 -1.53
C LEU A 94 -2.40 -16.87 -0.49
N THR A 95 -1.63 -17.96 -0.43
CA THR A 95 -0.41 -18.04 0.38
C THR A 95 0.66 -17.04 -0.04
N ALA A 96 0.82 -16.78 -1.35
CA ALA A 96 1.80 -15.82 -1.85
C ALA A 96 1.49 -14.39 -1.40
N TRP A 97 0.20 -14.04 -1.24
CA TRP A 97 -0.19 -12.75 -0.68
C TRP A 97 0.31 -12.58 0.75
N ARG A 98 0.22 -13.63 1.58
CA ARG A 98 0.74 -13.62 2.95
C ARG A 98 2.27 -13.54 2.98
N ASP A 99 2.96 -14.23 2.08
CA ASP A 99 4.43 -14.16 1.98
C ASP A 99 4.91 -12.74 1.60
N VAL A 100 4.22 -12.08 0.66
CA VAL A 100 4.51 -10.69 0.29
C VAL A 100 4.14 -9.73 1.42
N ALA A 101 3.01 -9.94 2.10
CA ALA A 101 2.62 -9.16 3.27
C ALA A 101 3.66 -9.25 4.39
N SER A 102 4.21 -10.44 4.65
CA SER A 102 5.28 -10.62 5.63
C SER A 102 6.54 -9.83 5.29
N LYS A 103 6.90 -9.73 4.01
CA LYS A 103 8.02 -8.88 3.56
C LYS A 103 7.70 -7.40 3.72
N LEU A 104 6.49 -6.99 3.36
CA LEU A 104 6.03 -5.60 3.52
C LEU A 104 6.00 -5.15 4.98
N ARG A 105 5.56 -6.02 5.91
CA ARG A 105 5.53 -5.73 7.34
C ARG A 105 6.89 -5.34 7.91
N ALA A 106 8.00 -5.77 7.31
CA ALA A 106 9.34 -5.35 7.74
C ALA A 106 9.56 -3.82 7.59
N PHE A 107 8.92 -3.19 6.61
CA PHE A 107 9.01 -1.75 6.34
C PHE A 107 8.08 -0.92 7.24
N LEU A 108 6.97 -1.52 7.71
CA LEU A 108 5.94 -0.83 8.51
C LEU A 108 6.39 -0.48 9.94
N LYS A 109 7.66 -0.74 10.29
CA LYS A 109 8.28 -0.26 11.54
C LYS A 109 8.47 1.26 11.54
N ARG A 110 8.40 1.88 10.36
CA ARG A 110 8.53 3.32 10.14
C ARG A 110 7.26 3.85 9.46
N PRO A 111 7.05 5.17 9.50
CA PRO A 111 6.06 5.80 8.63
C PRO A 111 6.35 5.49 7.15
N VAL A 112 5.46 4.74 6.50
CA VAL A 112 5.56 4.48 5.06
C VAL A 112 4.29 4.85 4.34
N ALA A 113 4.41 5.15 3.06
CA ALA A 113 3.31 5.21 2.12
C ALA A 113 3.47 4.09 1.10
N LEU A 114 2.37 3.40 0.81
CA LEU A 114 2.34 2.28 -0.13
C LEU A 114 1.62 2.72 -1.40
N ASN A 115 1.99 2.18 -2.54
CA ASN A 115 1.12 2.27 -3.70
C ASN A 115 -0.12 1.36 -3.54
N ARG A 116 -1.06 1.48 -4.48
CA ARG A 116 -2.29 0.68 -4.49
C ARG A 116 -2.03 -0.82 -4.37
N HIS A 117 -0.99 -1.34 -5.01
CA HIS A 117 -0.64 -2.76 -4.98
C HIS A 117 -0.14 -3.18 -3.59
N GLY A 118 0.81 -2.44 -3.00
CA GLY A 118 1.29 -2.71 -1.64
C GLY A 118 0.16 -2.62 -0.61
N ALA A 119 -0.70 -1.61 -0.72
CA ALA A 119 -1.85 -1.45 0.16
C ALA A 119 -2.86 -2.60 0.02
N ALA A 120 -3.10 -3.11 -1.20
CA ALA A 120 -3.98 -4.25 -1.41
C ALA A 120 -3.44 -5.53 -0.77
N ILE A 121 -2.12 -5.77 -0.81
CA ILE A 121 -1.50 -6.92 -0.14
C ILE A 121 -1.80 -6.88 1.37
N ILE A 122 -1.57 -5.73 2.00
CA ILE A 122 -1.84 -5.53 3.43
C ILE A 122 -3.34 -5.67 3.72
N ALA A 123 -4.20 -5.13 2.85
CA ALA A 123 -5.65 -5.20 3.05
C ALA A 123 -6.18 -6.64 3.01
N VAL A 124 -5.73 -7.44 2.04
CA VAL A 124 -6.12 -8.85 1.91
C VAL A 124 -5.58 -9.68 3.08
N GLU A 125 -4.34 -9.42 3.52
CA GLU A 125 -3.80 -10.14 4.68
C GLU A 125 -4.54 -9.81 5.98
N ALA A 126 -4.97 -8.56 6.17
CA ALA A 126 -5.82 -8.18 7.30
C ALA A 126 -7.18 -8.92 7.29
N VAL A 127 -7.75 -9.17 6.10
CA VAL A 127 -8.94 -10.02 5.95
C VAL A 127 -8.65 -11.46 6.36
N PHE A 128 -7.50 -12.02 5.96
CA PHE A 128 -7.10 -13.37 6.37
C PHE A 128 -6.99 -13.50 7.89
N ASP A 129 -6.40 -12.50 8.54
CA ASP A 129 -6.26 -12.48 9.99
C ASP A 129 -7.63 -12.39 10.69
N GLN A 130 -8.53 -11.55 10.18
CA GLN A 130 -9.90 -11.44 10.73
C GLN A 130 -10.77 -12.68 10.46
N MET A 131 -10.44 -13.47 9.44
CA MET A 131 -11.04 -14.78 9.21
C MET A 131 -10.40 -15.90 10.03
N GLY A 132 -9.23 -15.65 10.65
CA GLY A 132 -8.47 -16.65 11.39
C GLY A 132 -7.79 -17.69 10.49
N GLY A 133 -7.58 -17.39 9.20
CA GLY A 133 -7.06 -18.35 8.23
C GLY A 133 -7.10 -17.85 6.79
N LEU A 134 -6.69 -18.72 5.86
CA LEU A 134 -6.84 -18.42 4.43
C LEU A 134 -8.29 -18.76 4.00
N PRO A 135 -9.03 -17.82 3.38
CA PRO A 135 -10.31 -18.12 2.74
C PRO A 135 -10.13 -19.04 1.53
N ARG A 136 -11.23 -19.55 0.99
CA ARG A 136 -11.23 -20.28 -0.28
C ARG A 136 -11.18 -19.33 -1.47
N GLU A 137 -11.83 -18.19 -1.35
CA GLU A 137 -11.84 -17.16 -2.38
C GLU A 137 -11.79 -15.75 -1.78
N VAL A 138 -11.19 -14.83 -2.55
CA VAL A 138 -11.19 -13.39 -2.25
C VAL A 138 -11.55 -12.60 -3.50
N ARG A 139 -12.37 -11.57 -3.35
CA ARG A 139 -12.78 -10.68 -4.44
C ARG A 139 -12.77 -9.23 -3.97
N LEU A 140 -12.23 -8.34 -4.80
CA LEU A 140 -12.39 -6.89 -4.60
C LEU A 140 -13.78 -6.48 -5.10
N LEU A 141 -14.56 -5.83 -4.24
CA LEU A 141 -15.84 -5.23 -4.61
C LEU A 141 -15.65 -3.77 -5.05
N SER A 142 -14.87 -3.01 -4.28
CA SER A 142 -14.54 -1.62 -4.60
C SER A 142 -13.23 -1.16 -3.98
N TYR A 143 -12.62 -0.17 -4.62
CA TYR A 143 -11.37 0.45 -4.18
C TYR A 143 -11.41 1.95 -4.43
N GLY A 144 -10.93 2.72 -3.47
CA GLY A 144 -10.71 4.15 -3.61
C GLY A 144 -9.60 4.64 -2.68
N THR A 145 -9.39 5.95 -2.69
CA THR A 145 -8.47 6.63 -1.78
C THR A 145 -9.16 7.81 -1.13
N ARG A 146 -8.75 8.11 0.10
CA ARG A 146 -9.24 9.26 0.87
C ARG A 146 -8.09 10.07 1.39
N HIS A 147 -8.33 11.33 1.71
CA HIS A 147 -7.36 12.09 2.49
C HIS A 147 -7.20 11.45 3.88
N VAL A 148 -6.00 11.55 4.46
CA VAL A 148 -5.70 11.02 5.80
C VAL A 148 -6.52 11.71 6.90
N ASP A 149 -6.90 12.98 6.70
CA ASP A 149 -7.70 13.78 7.64
C ASP A 149 -9.21 13.76 7.38
N ASP A 150 -9.65 12.99 6.38
CA ASP A 150 -11.08 12.85 6.11
C ASP A 150 -11.73 11.93 7.15
N ASP A 151 -12.98 12.12 7.51
CA ASP A 151 -13.73 11.23 8.43
C ASP A 151 -15.05 10.74 7.80
N GLU A 152 -15.32 11.08 6.53
CA GLU A 152 -16.57 10.72 5.87
C GLU A 152 -16.75 9.20 5.72
N GLU A 153 -18.00 8.74 5.61
CA GLU A 153 -18.33 7.31 5.47
C GLU A 153 -17.99 6.76 4.08
N ILE A 154 -17.51 5.52 3.98
CA ILE A 154 -17.05 4.90 2.72
C ILE A 154 -18.20 4.80 1.72
N VAL A 155 -18.17 5.64 0.67
CA VAL A 155 -19.10 5.56 -0.46
C VAL A 155 -18.57 4.61 -1.52
N ASP A 156 -19.41 3.68 -1.98
CA ASP A 156 -19.07 2.80 -3.09
C ASP A 156 -19.06 3.58 -4.40
N THR A 157 -17.91 3.62 -5.06
CA THR A 157 -17.75 4.25 -6.38
C THR A 157 -17.17 3.30 -7.42
N GLY A 158 -17.09 2.00 -7.09
CA GLY A 158 -16.43 0.99 -7.91
C GLY A 158 -14.92 0.87 -7.63
N ILE A 159 -14.17 0.40 -8.63
CA ILE A 159 -12.72 0.15 -8.51
C ILE A 159 -11.95 1.30 -9.19
N ALA A 160 -11.47 2.25 -8.39
CA ALA A 160 -10.70 3.39 -8.89
C ALA A 160 -9.32 2.99 -9.46
N GLY A 161 -8.76 3.87 -10.29
CA GLY A 161 -7.40 3.75 -10.83
C GLY A 161 -6.31 3.92 -9.75
N ALA A 162 -5.05 3.68 -10.12
CA ALA A 162 -3.93 3.93 -9.23
C ALA A 162 -3.76 5.44 -8.97
N THR A 163 -3.35 5.79 -7.75
CA THR A 163 -3.09 7.17 -7.35
C THR A 163 -1.63 7.52 -7.63
N PRO A 164 -1.32 8.72 -8.15
CA PRO A 164 0.07 9.08 -8.44
C PRO A 164 0.93 9.08 -7.17
N THR A 165 2.20 8.67 -7.30
CA THR A 165 3.20 8.64 -6.21
C THR A 165 3.23 9.92 -5.38
N LEU A 166 3.12 11.08 -6.04
CA LEU A 166 3.13 12.40 -5.40
C LEU A 166 2.05 12.59 -4.32
N PHE A 167 0.98 11.80 -4.31
CA PHE A 167 -0.11 11.94 -3.34
C PHE A 167 -0.09 10.90 -2.22
N LEU A 168 0.81 9.91 -2.28
CA LEU A 168 0.76 8.75 -1.37
C LEU A 168 0.90 9.14 0.10
N GLY A 169 1.60 10.22 0.42
CA GLY A 169 1.78 10.68 1.80
C GLY A 169 0.56 11.34 2.43
N PHE A 170 -0.47 11.64 1.64
CA PHE A 170 -1.68 12.36 2.07
C PHE A 170 -2.96 11.54 1.92
N ILE A 171 -2.82 10.27 1.53
CA ILE A 171 -3.96 9.39 1.30
C ILE A 171 -3.92 8.15 2.18
N ARG A 172 -5.11 7.59 2.40
CA ARG A 172 -5.32 6.20 2.83
C ARG A 172 -6.06 5.44 1.74
N HIS A 173 -5.73 4.17 1.60
CA HIS A 173 -6.40 3.27 0.68
C HIS A 173 -7.60 2.63 1.35
N VAL A 174 -8.71 2.58 0.63
CA VAL A 174 -9.96 2.01 1.13
C VAL A 174 -10.39 0.89 0.20
N PHE A 175 -10.61 -0.29 0.77
CA PHE A 175 -11.03 -1.49 0.05
C PHE A 175 -12.34 -2.02 0.62
N ARG A 176 -13.23 -2.47 -0.25
CA ARG A 176 -14.29 -3.43 0.11
C ARG A 176 -13.94 -4.78 -0.47
N ILE A 177 -13.71 -5.76 0.39
CA ILE A 177 -13.25 -7.09 0.02
C ILE A 177 -14.29 -8.11 0.47
N GLU A 178 -14.65 -9.02 -0.43
CA GLU A 178 -15.43 -10.20 -0.10
C GLU A 178 -14.49 -11.40 0.03
N ALA A 179 -14.66 -12.18 1.10
CA ALA A 179 -13.97 -13.44 1.28
C ALA A 179 -14.95 -14.50 1.81
N ASP A 180 -15.08 -15.60 1.09
CA ASP A 180 -16.04 -16.69 1.35
C ASP A 180 -17.48 -16.19 1.65
N GLY A 181 -17.94 -15.18 0.91
CA GLY A 181 -19.26 -14.56 1.07
C GLY A 181 -19.40 -13.57 2.23
N VAL A 182 -18.34 -13.29 2.98
CA VAL A 182 -18.32 -12.25 4.03
C VAL A 182 -17.66 -10.99 3.49
N THR A 183 -18.28 -9.83 3.71
CA THR A 183 -17.75 -8.54 3.25
C THR A 183 -17.00 -7.79 4.35
N PHE A 184 -15.88 -7.19 3.97
CA PHE A 184 -14.99 -6.44 4.82
C PHE A 184 -14.73 -5.06 4.23
N ALA A 185 -14.81 -4.02 5.05
CA ALA A 185 -14.19 -2.72 4.77
C ALA A 185 -12.79 -2.71 5.38
N VAL A 186 -11.77 -2.41 4.57
CA VAL A 186 -10.39 -2.31 4.99
C VAL A 186 -9.84 -0.93 4.65
N GLU A 187 -9.28 -0.24 5.64
CA GLU A 187 -8.50 0.98 5.43
C GLU A 187 -7.03 0.71 5.68
N VAL A 188 -6.16 1.17 4.78
CA VAL A 188 -4.69 1.05 4.88
C VAL A 188 -4.06 2.42 4.75
N ASP A 189 -3.42 2.89 5.83
CA ASP A 189 -2.76 4.21 5.91
C ASP A 189 -1.23 4.12 5.83
N GLY A 190 -0.70 2.94 5.47
CA GLY A 190 0.72 2.69 5.38
C GLY A 190 1.41 2.40 6.73
N ARG A 191 0.72 2.48 7.86
CA ARG A 191 1.24 2.00 9.17
C ARG A 191 0.41 0.85 9.71
N ILE A 192 -0.90 0.96 9.56
CA ILE A 192 -1.87 -0.01 10.05
C ILE A 192 -2.89 -0.35 8.97
N ALA A 193 -3.49 -1.53 9.11
CA ALA A 193 -4.73 -1.86 8.45
C ALA A 193 -5.83 -1.95 9.49
N THR A 194 -6.92 -1.21 9.26
CA THR A 194 -8.13 -1.33 10.07
C THR A 194 -9.16 -2.09 9.26
N THR A 195 -9.68 -3.19 9.82
CA THR A 195 -10.66 -4.03 9.12
C THR A 195 -11.93 -4.20 9.93
N LYS A 196 -13.06 -4.02 9.26
CA LYS A 196 -14.40 -4.17 9.82
C LYS A 196 -15.25 -5.06 8.92
N ARG A 197 -15.89 -6.08 9.50
CA ARG A 197 -16.97 -6.82 8.83
C ARG A 197 -18.15 -5.89 8.61
N ILE A 198 -18.70 -5.88 7.40
CA ILE A 198 -19.86 -5.07 7.05
C ILE A 198 -20.96 -5.97 6.49
N ASP A 199 -22.19 -5.72 6.91
CA ASP A 199 -23.36 -6.35 6.31
C ASP A 199 -23.76 -5.53 5.09
N LEU A 200 -23.87 -6.17 3.93
CA LEU A 200 -24.45 -5.56 2.74
C LEU A 200 -25.98 -5.53 2.87
N GLU A 201 -26.51 -4.85 3.88
CA GLU A 201 -27.95 -4.57 3.93
C GLU A 201 -28.27 -3.44 2.93
N GLY A 202 -29.04 -3.75 1.89
CA GLY A 202 -29.85 -2.75 1.19
C GLY A 202 -29.42 -2.31 -0.21
N ILE A 203 -28.76 -3.15 -1.02
CA ILE A 203 -28.78 -2.93 -2.48
C ILE A 203 -30.02 -3.64 -3.02
N PRO A 204 -31.12 -2.94 -3.40
CA PRO A 204 -32.21 -3.58 -4.08
C PRO A 204 -31.68 -4.14 -5.40
N SER A 205 -31.87 -5.44 -5.61
CA SER A 205 -31.70 -6.07 -6.91
C SER A 205 -32.62 -5.35 -7.91
N SER A 206 -32.03 -4.50 -8.75
CA SER A 206 -32.67 -3.97 -9.95
C SER A 206 -32.72 -5.02 -11.04
#